data_AF-E4XA48-F1
#
_entry.id   AF-E4XA48-F1
#
_cell.length_a   1.000
_cell.length_b   1.000
_cell.length_c   1.000
_cell.angle_alpha   90.00
_cell.angle_beta   90.00
_cell.angle_gamma   90.00
#
_symmetry.space_group_name_H-M   'P 1'
#
loop_
_entity.id
_entity.type
_entity.pdbx_description
1 polymer ?
#
loop_
_entity_poly.entity_id
_entity_poly.type
_entity_poly.pdbx_seq_one_letter_code
_entity_poly.pdbx_strand_id
1 'polypeptide(L)'
;MNFGVNLKRSDGEIAAASYEDTRVSDETELFRLKLGKFNLECGTLGDSLRGDSYSRSYNSRNIAKTTHDEMHFSTRDKDNDAFSGNCAAIEKSGWWYNRCSAANLNAPMSNASENGIFSPDGVNWQSFSGLQTLSLQETEISLLPSGWNFSFC
;
A
#
# COMPACT_ATOMS: atom_id res chain seq x y z
N MET A 1 5.93 -14.44 6.79
CA MET A 1 4.46 -14.67 6.73
C MET A 1 3.99 -14.36 5.32
N ASN A 2 2.86 -14.91 4.92
CA ASN A 2 2.17 -14.48 3.71
C ASN A 2 1.35 -13.24 4.05
N PHE A 3 1.52 -12.18 3.27
CA PHE A 3 0.86 -10.89 3.45
C PHE A 3 -0.18 -10.73 2.34
N GLY A 4 -1.44 -10.56 2.73
CA GLY A 4 -2.57 -10.45 1.82
C GLY A 4 -3.22 -9.08 1.94
N VAL A 5 -3.67 -8.55 0.81
CA VAL A 5 -4.47 -7.34 0.71
C VAL A 5 -5.76 -7.69 0.00
N ASN A 6 -6.88 -7.27 0.56
CA ASN A 6 -8.18 -7.39 -0.06
C ASN A 6 -8.89 -6.03 -0.06
N LEU A 7 -9.37 -5.61 -1.23
CA LEU A 7 -10.07 -4.35 -1.46
C LEU A 7 -11.44 -4.66 -2.02
N LYS A 8 -12.47 -4.05 -1.43
CA LYS A 8 -13.84 -4.17 -1.92
C LYS A 8 -14.42 -2.80 -2.22
N ARG A 9 -15.02 -2.68 -3.40
CA ARG A 9 -15.72 -1.48 -3.86
C ARG A 9 -17.22 -1.56 -3.59
N SER A 10 -17.89 -0.41 -3.62
CA SER A 10 -19.32 -0.27 -3.33
C SER A 10 -20.23 -0.92 -4.38
N ASP A 11 -19.71 -1.17 -5.58
CA ASP A 11 -20.37 -1.98 -6.63
C ASP A 11 -20.23 -3.49 -6.39
N GLY A 12 -19.52 -3.89 -5.33
CA GLY A 12 -19.27 -5.30 -4.96
C GLY A 12 -18.04 -5.91 -5.63
N GLU A 13 -17.30 -5.16 -6.46
CA GLU A 13 -16.04 -5.64 -7.01
C GLU A 13 -15.03 -5.89 -5.89
N ILE A 14 -14.37 -7.05 -5.93
CA ILE A 14 -13.31 -7.45 -5.01
C ILE A 14 -12.01 -7.61 -5.80
N ALA A 15 -10.94 -7.03 -5.27
CA ALA A 15 -9.61 -7.20 -5.82
C ALA A 15 -8.60 -7.49 -4.71
N ALA A 16 -7.69 -8.43 -4.96
CA ALA A 16 -6.72 -8.88 -3.97
C ALA A 16 -5.29 -8.91 -4.51
N ALA A 17 -4.31 -8.84 -3.61
CA ALA A 17 -2.89 -9.05 -3.86
C ALA A 17 -2.30 -9.91 -2.74
N SER A 18 -1.27 -10.70 -3.05
CA SER A 18 -0.54 -11.45 -2.04
C SER A 18 0.97 -11.46 -2.25
N TYR A 19 1.69 -11.53 -1.13
CA TYR A 19 3.15 -11.57 -1.07
C TYR A 19 3.57 -12.72 -0.16
N GLU A 20 4.36 -13.63 -0.68
CA GLU A 20 4.90 -14.78 0.03
C GLU A 20 6.16 -14.39 0.79
N ASP A 21 6.38 -14.93 1.99
CA ASP A 21 7.60 -14.72 2.78
C ASP A 21 7.94 -13.26 3.14
N THR A 22 6.92 -12.42 3.25
CA THR A 22 7.02 -11.06 3.80
C THR A 22 7.44 -11.09 5.28
N ARG A 23 8.21 -10.09 5.70
CA ARG A 23 8.68 -9.92 7.07
C ARG A 23 8.48 -8.48 7.53
N VAL A 24 8.12 -8.32 8.79
CA VAL A 24 8.17 -7.04 9.50
C VAL A 24 9.16 -7.23 10.63
N SER A 25 10.15 -6.34 10.68
CA SER A 25 11.20 -6.40 11.71
C SER A 25 10.66 -5.92 13.06
N ASP A 26 11.44 -6.06 14.13
CA ASP A 26 11.06 -5.52 15.43
C ASP A 26 11.30 -3.99 15.52
N GLU A 27 11.08 -3.43 16.70
CA GLU A 27 11.22 -1.99 16.95
C GLU A 27 12.67 -1.48 16.80
N THR A 28 13.68 -2.34 17.02
CA THR A 28 15.10 -1.94 16.88
C THR A 28 15.45 -1.59 15.43
N GLU A 29 14.72 -2.20 14.50
CA GLU A 29 14.77 -1.95 13.06
C GLU A 29 13.52 -1.18 12.60
N LEU A 30 12.88 -0.43 13.51
CA LEU A 30 11.76 0.49 13.23
C LEU A 30 10.61 -0.19 12.45
N PHE A 31 10.34 -1.44 12.76
CA PHE A 31 9.32 -2.26 12.10
C PHE A 31 9.49 -2.32 10.57
N ARG A 32 10.73 -2.33 10.07
CA ARG A 32 11.02 -2.37 8.63
C ARG A 32 10.24 -3.47 7.92
N LEU A 33 9.50 -3.10 6.87
CA LEU A 33 8.82 -4.02 5.98
C LEU A 33 9.81 -4.56 4.95
N LYS A 34 9.92 -5.87 4.83
CA LYS A 34 10.57 -6.55 3.73
C LYS A 34 9.54 -7.37 2.99
N LEU A 35 9.18 -6.95 1.79
CA LEU A 35 8.24 -7.67 0.95
C LEU A 35 8.91 -8.92 0.41
N GLY A 36 8.25 -10.07 0.50
CA GLY A 36 8.70 -11.25 -0.21
C GLY A 36 8.10 -11.33 -1.62
N LYS A 37 8.04 -12.52 -2.20
CA LYS A 37 7.69 -12.70 -3.62
C LYS A 37 6.23 -12.31 -3.87
N PHE A 38 6.00 -11.39 -4.79
CA PHE A 38 4.64 -11.08 -5.26
C PHE A 38 4.05 -12.27 -6.01
N ASN A 39 2.82 -12.66 -5.68
CA ASN A 39 2.15 -13.78 -6.31
C ASN A 39 1.39 -13.30 -7.56
N LEU A 40 1.94 -13.61 -8.75
CA LEU A 40 1.35 -13.25 -10.04
C LEU A 40 0.11 -14.07 -10.41
N GLU A 41 -0.10 -15.21 -9.75
CA GLU A 41 -1.23 -16.12 -10.03
C GLU A 41 -2.39 -15.89 -9.05
N CYS A 42 -2.14 -15.23 -7.92
CA CYS A 42 -3.12 -15.01 -6.87
C CYS A 42 -3.40 -13.53 -6.63
N GLY A 43 -4.55 -13.11 -7.14
CA GLY A 43 -5.07 -11.76 -7.01
C GLY A 43 -5.25 -11.06 -8.36
N THR A 44 -5.91 -9.92 -8.31
CA THR A 44 -6.19 -9.05 -9.46
C THR A 44 -5.59 -7.66 -9.27
N LEU A 45 -5.12 -7.34 -8.07
CA LEU A 45 -4.34 -6.14 -7.79
C LEU A 45 -2.91 -6.33 -8.29
N GLY A 46 -2.37 -5.35 -9.00
CA GLY A 46 -0.93 -5.27 -9.26
C GLY A 46 -0.09 -4.97 -8.00
N ASP A 47 1.24 -5.05 -8.13
CA ASP A 47 2.20 -4.84 -7.03
C ASP A 47 2.41 -3.35 -6.73
N SER A 48 1.39 -2.69 -6.16
CA SER A 48 1.52 -1.29 -5.76
C SER A 48 2.47 -1.08 -4.58
N LEU A 49 2.73 -2.10 -3.75
CA LEU A 49 3.72 -1.95 -2.67
C LEU A 49 5.14 -1.85 -3.22
N ARG A 50 5.42 -2.37 -4.42
CA ARG A 50 6.65 -2.07 -5.17
C ARG A 50 6.52 -0.94 -6.18
N GLY A 51 5.37 -0.26 -6.25
CA GLY A 51 5.12 0.83 -7.18
C GLY A 51 4.93 0.40 -8.63
N ASP A 52 4.55 -0.86 -8.87
CA ASP A 52 4.30 -1.36 -10.22
C ASP A 52 3.01 -0.77 -10.82
N SER A 53 2.98 -0.68 -12.16
CA SER A 53 1.75 -0.50 -12.95
C SER A 53 0.95 0.80 -12.75
N TYR A 54 1.58 1.93 -12.39
CA TYR A 54 0.87 3.22 -12.30
C TYR A 54 0.51 3.84 -13.66
N SER A 55 1.48 4.00 -14.57
CA SER A 55 1.27 4.59 -15.89
C SER A 55 2.49 4.38 -16.80
N ARG A 56 2.34 4.62 -18.12
CA ARG A 56 3.47 4.58 -19.06
C ARG A 56 4.60 5.58 -18.74
N SER A 57 4.29 6.67 -18.02
CA SER A 57 5.30 7.67 -17.62
C SER A 57 5.93 7.36 -16.26
N TYR A 58 5.33 6.45 -15.50
CA TYR A 58 5.88 5.97 -14.24
C TYR A 58 7.08 5.08 -14.51
N ASN A 59 8.26 5.59 -14.16
CA ASN A 59 9.53 4.93 -14.45
C ASN A 59 10.23 4.48 -13.17
N SER A 60 11.38 3.83 -13.32
CA SER A 60 12.18 3.31 -12.22
C SER A 60 12.53 4.34 -11.14
N ARG A 61 12.64 5.63 -11.47
CA ARG A 61 12.90 6.68 -10.46
C ARG A 61 11.69 6.97 -9.59
N ASN A 62 10.49 6.83 -10.14
CA ASN A 62 9.25 7.00 -9.39
C ASN A 62 9.04 5.78 -8.47
N ILE A 63 9.25 4.58 -9.01
CA ILE A 63 9.22 3.31 -8.26
C ILE A 63 10.17 3.36 -7.06
N ALA A 64 11.44 3.74 -7.27
CA ALA A 64 12.44 3.82 -6.21
C ALA A 64 12.09 4.80 -5.07
N LYS A 65 11.18 5.75 -5.31
CA LYS A 65 10.72 6.75 -4.34
C LYS A 65 9.38 6.42 -3.70
N THR A 66 8.70 5.36 -4.14
CA THR A 66 7.33 5.05 -3.69
C THR A 66 7.15 3.61 -3.29
N THR A 67 8.13 2.76 -3.58
CA THR A 67 8.18 1.40 -3.04
C THR A 67 8.22 1.43 -1.51
N HIS A 68 7.48 0.48 -0.95
CA HIS A 68 7.39 0.18 0.46
C HIS A 68 8.37 -0.92 0.89
N ASP A 69 9.07 -1.55 -0.06
CA ASP A 69 10.05 -2.60 0.23
C ASP A 69 11.28 -2.02 0.94
N GLU A 70 11.69 -2.66 2.03
CA GLU A 70 12.74 -2.22 2.96
C GLU A 70 12.48 -0.86 3.63
N MET A 71 11.24 -0.34 3.60
CA MET A 71 10.90 0.92 4.27
C MET A 71 10.60 0.72 5.76
N HIS A 72 10.99 1.71 6.57
CA HIS A 72 10.67 1.76 7.99
C HIS A 72 9.24 2.25 8.22
N PHE A 73 8.65 1.87 9.34
CA PHE A 73 7.33 2.37 9.70
C PHE A 73 7.44 3.80 10.23
N SER A 74 6.61 4.69 9.71
CA SER A 74 6.61 6.10 10.03
C SER A 74 5.25 6.54 10.55
N THR A 75 5.25 7.42 11.55
CA THR A 75 4.06 8.04 12.14
C THR A 75 4.24 9.55 12.20
N ARG A 76 3.16 10.29 12.45
CA ARG A 76 3.20 11.76 12.55
C ARG A 76 4.23 12.26 13.56
N ASP A 77 4.43 11.52 14.64
CA ASP A 77 5.34 11.82 15.74
C ASP A 77 6.73 11.18 15.61
N LYS A 78 6.91 10.24 14.67
CA LYS A 78 8.18 9.53 14.43
C LYS A 78 8.40 9.35 12.94
N ASP A 79 9.11 10.30 12.35
CA ASP A 79 9.41 10.35 10.92
C ASP A 79 10.64 9.50 10.58
N ASN A 80 10.43 8.39 9.90
CA ASN A 80 11.46 7.46 9.41
C ASN A 80 11.39 7.31 7.88
N ASP A 81 10.72 8.24 7.18
CA ASP A 81 10.55 8.17 5.73
C ASP A 81 11.73 8.81 4.97
N ALA A 82 11.72 8.70 3.63
CA ALA A 82 12.80 9.19 2.77
C ALA A 82 12.49 10.56 2.14
N PHE A 83 11.42 11.21 2.59
CA PHE A 83 11.04 12.54 2.15
C PHE A 83 11.68 13.62 3.04
N SER A 84 11.83 14.82 2.49
CA SER A 84 12.37 15.97 3.24
C SER A 84 11.36 16.59 4.20
N GLY A 85 10.12 16.11 4.18
CA GLY A 85 9.06 16.43 5.14
C GLY A 85 8.40 15.13 5.57
N ASN A 86 7.35 15.20 6.39
CA ASN A 86 6.78 14.01 7.02
C ASN A 86 5.56 13.48 6.25
N CYS A 87 5.70 12.35 5.57
CA CYS A 87 4.63 11.70 4.81
C CYS A 87 3.47 11.25 5.70
N ALA A 88 3.77 10.74 6.90
CA ALA A 88 2.74 10.32 7.86
C ALA A 88 1.87 11.49 8.37
N ALA A 89 2.45 12.70 8.43
CA ALA A 89 1.72 13.92 8.74
C ALA A 89 0.86 14.41 7.56
N ILE A 90 1.36 14.25 6.34
CA ILE A 90 0.65 14.60 5.10
C ILE A 90 -0.53 13.64 4.89
N GLU A 91 -0.26 12.34 4.75
CA GLU A 91 -1.28 11.32 4.43
C GLU A 91 -2.13 10.89 5.64
N LYS A 92 -1.86 11.46 6.82
CA LYS A 92 -2.63 11.29 8.07
C LYS A 92 -2.78 9.83 8.53
N SER A 93 -1.76 9.01 8.30
CA SER A 93 -1.74 7.63 8.79
C SER A 93 -0.32 7.13 9.07
N GLY A 94 -0.22 6.06 9.86
CA GLY A 94 1.03 5.32 10.04
C GLY A 94 1.20 4.29 8.93
N TRP A 95 2.35 4.31 8.26
CA TRP A 95 2.64 3.41 7.14
C TRP A 95 4.14 3.25 6.90
N TRP A 96 4.52 2.28 6.06
CA TRP A 96 5.88 2.11 5.57
C TRP A 96 6.18 3.10 4.44
N TYR A 97 6.35 4.37 4.77
CA TYR A 97 6.54 5.43 3.77
C TYR A 97 7.96 5.47 3.20
N ASN A 98 8.04 5.89 1.94
CA ASN A 98 9.26 6.29 1.23
C ASN A 98 9.17 7.79 0.91
N ARG A 99 8.75 8.18 -0.30
CA ARG A 99 8.58 9.57 -0.74
C ARG A 99 7.38 9.75 -1.71
N CYS A 100 6.14 9.57 -1.29
CA CYS A 100 5.69 9.06 0.01
C CYS A 100 5.24 7.60 -0.12
N SER A 101 4.23 7.34 -0.94
CA SER A 101 3.68 5.99 -1.08
C SER A 101 3.20 5.70 -2.51
N ALA A 102 3.20 4.42 -2.88
CA ALA A 102 2.43 3.92 -4.02
C ALA A 102 1.15 3.16 -3.61
N ALA A 103 1.04 2.79 -2.34
CA ALA A 103 -0.19 2.33 -1.73
C ALA A 103 -0.25 2.81 -0.29
N ASN A 104 -1.44 3.13 0.21
CA ASN A 104 -1.66 3.40 1.62
C ASN A 104 -3.03 2.89 2.02
N LEU A 105 -3.08 1.80 2.79
CA LEU A 105 -4.33 1.20 3.26
C LEU A 105 -4.76 1.71 4.64
N ASN A 106 -3.87 2.42 5.34
CA ASN A 106 -4.11 2.95 6.68
C ASN A 106 -4.58 4.41 6.66
N ALA A 107 -4.58 5.07 5.50
CA ALA A 107 -5.11 6.41 5.33
C ALA A 107 -6.62 6.45 5.67
N PRO A 108 -7.16 7.61 6.08
CA PRO A 108 -8.59 7.75 6.27
C PRO A 108 -9.35 7.32 5.01
N MET A 109 -10.44 6.57 5.16
CA MET A 109 -11.43 6.41 4.09
C MET A 109 -12.15 7.75 3.90
N SER A 110 -11.46 8.71 3.29
CA SER A 110 -12.06 9.96 2.87
C SER A 110 -12.91 9.70 1.64
N ASN A 111 -14.11 10.29 1.59
CA ASN A 111 -14.83 10.43 0.34
C ASN A 111 -13.88 11.19 -0.59
N ALA A 112 -13.38 10.55 -1.64
CA ALA A 112 -12.50 11.22 -2.56
C ALA A 112 -13.17 12.53 -3.01
N SER A 113 -12.43 13.62 -2.85
CA SER A 113 -12.78 14.97 -3.25
C SER A 113 -13.93 15.64 -2.47
N GLU A 114 -13.58 16.57 -1.58
CA GLU A 114 -14.29 17.84 -1.63
C GLU A 114 -13.80 18.56 -2.90
N ASN A 115 -14.70 18.80 -3.86
CA ASN A 115 -14.49 19.68 -5.02
C ASN A 115 -13.49 19.23 -6.11
N GLY A 116 -13.33 17.92 -6.36
CA GLY A 116 -12.49 17.40 -7.44
C GLY A 116 -10.97 17.59 -7.26
N ILE A 117 -10.50 17.95 -6.06
CA ILE A 117 -9.08 18.10 -5.75
C ILE A 117 -8.51 16.75 -5.27
N PHE A 118 -7.39 16.32 -5.87
CA PHE A 118 -6.62 15.17 -5.42
C PHE A 118 -6.13 15.43 -3.98
N SER A 119 -6.68 14.71 -3.02
CA SER A 119 -6.15 14.67 -1.67
C SER A 119 -5.08 13.59 -1.60
N PRO A 120 -3.84 13.90 -1.16
CA PRO A 120 -2.88 12.85 -0.82
C PRO A 120 -3.38 12.00 0.35
N ASP A 121 -4.41 12.47 1.07
CA ASP A 121 -5.02 11.81 2.20
C ASP A 121 -6.19 10.96 1.71
N GLY A 122 -6.00 9.65 1.67
CA GLY A 122 -7.03 8.69 1.27
C GLY A 122 -6.45 7.31 1.06
N VAL A 123 -7.24 6.28 1.35
CA VAL A 123 -6.85 4.91 1.02
C VAL A 123 -6.56 4.81 -0.47
N ASN A 124 -5.41 4.24 -0.85
CA ASN A 124 -5.05 4.07 -2.26
C ASN A 124 -4.25 2.79 -2.52
N TRP A 125 -4.39 2.29 -3.76
CA TRP A 125 -3.61 1.19 -4.32
C TRP A 125 -3.36 1.47 -5.81
N GLN A 126 -2.19 2.02 -6.13
CA GLN A 126 -1.93 2.70 -7.41
C GLN A 126 -2.29 1.89 -8.67
N SER A 127 -1.91 0.62 -8.74
CA SER A 127 -2.15 -0.27 -9.89
C SER A 127 -3.63 -0.62 -10.10
N PHE A 128 -4.48 -0.35 -9.11
CA PHE A 128 -5.92 -0.61 -9.16
C PHE A 128 -6.74 0.69 -9.27
N SER A 129 -6.16 1.83 -8.87
CA SER A 129 -6.81 3.14 -8.83
C SER A 129 -6.83 3.85 -10.18
N GLY A 130 -7.24 3.15 -11.24
CA GLY A 130 -7.46 3.72 -12.58
C GLY A 130 -8.50 4.84 -12.67
N LEU A 131 -9.13 5.27 -11.55
CA LEU A 131 -9.65 6.63 -11.27
C LEU A 131 -10.56 6.74 -10.02
N GLN A 132 -10.82 5.69 -9.21
CA GLN A 132 -11.84 5.81 -8.15
C GLN A 132 -11.53 5.04 -6.85
N THR A 133 -10.80 5.67 -5.93
CA THR A 133 -10.96 5.42 -4.48
C THR A 133 -12.30 5.95 -3.98
N LEU A 134 -13.03 6.73 -4.80
CA LEU A 134 -14.40 7.20 -4.59
C LEU A 134 -15.42 6.11 -4.25
N SER A 135 -15.16 4.85 -4.61
CA SER A 135 -16.05 3.71 -4.35
C SER A 135 -15.46 2.66 -3.42
N LEU A 136 -14.27 2.86 -2.85
CA LEU A 136 -13.69 1.85 -1.95
C LEU A 136 -14.49 1.80 -0.64
N GLN A 137 -14.96 0.61 -0.29
CA GLN A 137 -15.84 0.37 0.84
C GLN A 137 -15.11 -0.34 1.99
N GLU A 138 -14.25 -1.30 1.66
CA GLU A 138 -13.55 -2.11 2.66
C GLU A 138 -12.09 -2.34 2.24
N THR A 139 -11.22 -2.37 3.24
CA THR A 139 -9.80 -2.70 3.15
C THR A 139 -9.47 -3.76 4.18
N GLU A 140 -8.80 -4.83 3.76
CA GLU A 140 -8.31 -5.86 4.66
C GLU A 140 -6.83 -6.10 4.43
N ILE A 141 -6.06 -6.17 5.52
CA ILE A 141 -4.71 -6.70 5.54
C ILE A 141 -4.77 -8.00 6.34
N SER A 142 -4.36 -9.10 5.72
CA SER A 142 -4.43 -10.43 6.30
C SER A 142 -3.03 -11.04 6.36
N LEU A 143 -2.70 -11.68 7.48
CA LEU A 143 -1.41 -12.35 7.67
C LEU A 143 -1.65 -13.84 7.88
N LEU A 144 -1.00 -14.66 7.05
CA LEU A 144 -1.03 -16.12 7.19
C LEU A 144 0.38 -16.69 7.42
N PRO A 145 0.52 -17.83 8.12
CA PRO A 145 1.81 -18.52 8.20
C PRO A 145 2.36 -18.86 6.82
N SER A 146 3.70 -18.93 6.69
CA SER A 146 4.31 -19.41 5.44
C SER A 146 3.83 -20.84 5.15
N GLY A 147 3.49 -21.12 3.88
CA GLY A 147 2.91 -22.39 3.43
C GLY A 147 1.38 -22.46 3.43
N TRP A 148 0.69 -21.42 3.90
CA TRP A 148 -0.76 -21.29 3.81
C TRP A 148 -1.15 -20.34 2.68
N ASN A 149 -2.22 -20.67 1.95
CA ASN A 149 -2.74 -19.83 0.88
C ASN A 149 -3.95 -19.03 1.35
N PHE A 150 -4.11 -17.82 0.82
CA PHE A 150 -5.34 -17.05 1.00
C PHE A 150 -6.47 -17.71 0.22
N SER A 151 -7.73 -17.49 0.60
CA SER A 151 -8.90 -18.09 -0.07
C SER A 151 -9.26 -17.45 -1.42
N PHE A 152 -8.66 -16.30 -1.73
CA PHE A 152 -8.66 -15.71 -3.07
C PHE A 152 -7.50 -16.23 -3.92
N CYS A 153 -6.67 -17.09 -3.32
CA CYS A 153 -5.91 -18.14 -3.98
C CYS A 153 -6.65 -19.49 -3.73
#